data_AF-A0A530KKS6-F1
#
_entry.id   AF-A0A530KKS6-F1
#
_cell.length_a   1.000
_cell.length_b   1.000
_cell.length_c   1.000
_cell.angle_alpha   90.00
_cell.angle_beta   90.00
_cell.angle_gamma   90.00
#
_symmetry.space_group_name_H-M   'P 1'
#
loop_
_entity.id
_entity.type
_entity.pdbx_description
1 polymer ?
#
loop_
_entity_poly.entity_id
_entity_poly.type
_entity_poly.pdbx_seq_one_letter_code
_entity_poly.pdbx_strand_id
1 'polypeptide(L)'
;MNVLRFFLSLTVLFLASVFLIAPASAQATRTWVSGVGDDVNPCSRTAPCKTFAGAISKTVAGGEINCIDPGGYGTVTITKSITIACEDVEASPLNSGGINGVVINAAATDIVILRGLDINGGGTTPGLNGIRFLAGAALHVEDCLIQNSTQPTGNGISFAPSGTSELYIHNSTIIHNTNGVRIQPTGSGVAKVIIDNSTIDNNDLAGVKADGTSNTGGSNTTIANSSVSGNTNAGISILNPGGGPAINIMVDSVAVANNGAAGGLRVDGAN
;
A
#
# COMPACT_ATOMS: atom_id res chain seq x y z
N MET A 1 -54.78 27.62 -31.58
CA MET A 1 -54.48 27.09 -30.23
C MET A 1 -53.39 26.01 -30.20
N ASN A 2 -53.18 25.21 -31.26
CA ASN A 2 -52.20 24.11 -31.24
C ASN A 2 -50.73 24.56 -31.38
N VAL A 3 -50.48 25.65 -32.10
CA VAL A 3 -49.12 26.20 -32.31
C VAL A 3 -48.55 26.81 -31.02
N LEU A 4 -49.37 27.51 -30.24
CA LEU A 4 -48.97 28.11 -28.95
C LEU A 4 -48.61 27.03 -27.90
N ARG A 5 -49.30 25.88 -27.92
CA ARG A 5 -49.00 24.72 -27.07
C ARG A 5 -47.68 24.04 -27.43
N PHE A 6 -47.31 24.04 -28.72
CA PHE A 6 -46.06 23.47 -29.21
C PHE A 6 -44.84 24.29 -28.76
N PHE A 7 -44.91 25.62 -28.88
CA PHE A 7 -43.84 26.52 -28.41
C PHE A 7 -43.69 26.50 -26.88
N LEU A 8 -44.79 26.42 -26.12
CA LEU A 8 -44.74 26.32 -24.65
C LEU A 8 -44.07 25.00 -24.19
N SER A 9 -44.33 23.89 -24.90
CA SER A 9 -43.73 22.58 -24.64
C SER A 9 -42.22 22.58 -24.92
N LEU A 10 -41.78 23.25 -25.99
CA LEU A 10 -40.37 23.36 -26.36
C LEU A 10 -39.57 24.18 -25.34
N THR A 11 -40.14 25.25 -24.79
CA THR A 11 -39.53 26.04 -23.71
C THR A 11 -39.39 25.29 -22.40
N VAL A 12 -40.36 24.44 -22.04
CA VAL A 12 -40.29 23.60 -20.82
C VAL A 12 -39.19 22.53 -20.95
N LEU A 13 -39.01 21.96 -22.15
CA LEU A 13 -37.97 20.97 -22.43
C LEU A 13 -36.55 21.58 -22.42
N PHE A 14 -36.41 22.84 -22.87
CA PHE A 14 -35.15 23.59 -22.83
C PHE A 14 -34.79 24.06 -21.41
N LEU A 15 -35.78 24.41 -20.57
CA LEU A 15 -35.53 24.77 -19.17
C LEU A 15 -35.20 23.54 -18.30
N ALA A 16 -35.78 22.37 -18.59
CA ALA A 16 -35.50 21.12 -17.88
C ALA A 16 -34.10 20.55 -18.17
N SER A 17 -33.51 20.86 -19.33
CA SER A 17 -32.18 20.39 -19.73
C SER A 17 -31.02 21.19 -19.11
N VAL A 18 -31.26 22.41 -18.63
CA VAL A 18 -30.25 23.23 -17.92
C VAL A 18 -30.05 22.77 -16.47
N PHE A 19 -31.02 22.06 -15.87
CA PHE A 19 -30.95 21.58 -14.48
C PHE A 19 -30.25 20.23 -14.28
N LEU A 20 -29.74 19.60 -15.34
CA LEU A 20 -29.03 18.31 -15.26
C LEU A 20 -27.50 18.42 -15.34
N ILE A 21 -26.96 19.64 -15.31
CA ILE A 21 -25.52 19.85 -15.12
C ILE A 21 -25.24 19.62 -13.64
N ALA A 22 -25.11 18.35 -13.24
CA ALA A 22 -24.46 18.05 -11.98
C ALA A 22 -23.10 18.76 -11.99
N PRO A 23 -22.74 19.51 -10.95
CA PRO A 23 -21.39 20.05 -10.87
C PRO A 23 -20.44 18.85 -10.92
N ALA A 24 -19.69 18.74 -12.02
CA ALA A 24 -18.51 17.90 -12.02
C ALA A 24 -17.58 18.54 -10.99
N SER A 25 -17.61 18.02 -9.77
CA SER A 25 -16.61 18.34 -8.76
C SER A 25 -15.28 17.97 -9.36
N ALA A 26 -14.55 18.97 -9.85
CA ALA A 26 -13.20 18.76 -10.34
C ALA A 26 -12.40 18.26 -9.14
N GLN A 27 -12.02 16.97 -9.17
CA GLN A 27 -11.14 16.42 -8.16
C GLN A 27 -9.83 17.22 -8.18
N ALA A 28 -9.32 17.55 -7.00
CA ALA A 28 -8.09 18.31 -6.91
C ALA A 28 -6.90 17.43 -7.31
N THR A 29 -5.92 18.03 -7.99
CA THR A 29 -4.63 17.37 -8.27
C THR A 29 -3.82 17.17 -7.00
N ARG A 30 -4.07 17.99 -5.97
CA ARG A 30 -3.43 17.92 -4.66
C ARG A 30 -4.44 18.16 -3.56
N THR A 31 -4.42 17.32 -2.52
CA THR A 31 -5.24 17.50 -1.32
C THR A 31 -4.40 17.37 -0.05
N TRP A 32 -4.96 17.75 1.08
CA TRP A 32 -4.26 17.78 2.37
C TRP A 32 -5.07 17.10 3.48
N VAL A 33 -4.36 16.43 4.39
CA VAL A 33 -4.89 15.91 5.65
C VAL A 33 -4.28 16.63 6.86
N SER A 34 -5.06 16.74 7.94
CA SER A 34 -4.66 17.37 9.20
C SER A 34 -5.47 16.79 10.36
N GLY A 35 -4.85 16.66 11.54
CA GLY A 35 -5.47 16.11 12.74
C GLY A 35 -6.62 16.96 13.28
N VAL A 36 -6.66 18.24 12.88
CA VAL A 36 -7.75 19.19 13.16
C VAL A 36 -8.66 19.44 11.95
N GLY A 37 -8.50 18.66 10.87
CA GLY A 37 -9.31 18.73 9.66
C GLY A 37 -10.72 18.15 9.82
N ASP A 38 -11.49 18.22 8.73
CA ASP A 38 -12.84 17.66 8.61
C ASP A 38 -13.04 17.07 7.21
N ASP A 39 -13.54 15.84 7.09
CA ASP A 39 -13.76 15.17 5.81
C ASP A 39 -14.90 15.79 4.98
N VAL A 40 -15.68 16.71 5.54
CA VAL A 40 -16.62 17.56 4.78
C VAL A 40 -15.89 18.64 3.99
N ASN A 41 -14.68 19.03 4.40
CA ASN A 41 -13.91 20.08 3.73
C ASN A 41 -13.53 19.70 2.30
N PRO A 42 -13.22 20.68 1.42
CA PRO A 42 -12.69 20.40 0.07
C PRO A 42 -11.30 19.73 0.07
N CYS A 43 -10.72 19.45 1.23
CA CYS A 43 -9.36 18.94 1.42
C CYS A 43 -8.29 19.87 0.81
N SER A 44 -8.49 21.19 0.84
CA SER A 44 -7.49 22.17 0.42
C SER A 44 -6.50 22.44 1.56
N ARG A 45 -5.38 23.11 1.29
CA ARG A 45 -4.38 23.41 2.32
C ARG A 45 -4.94 24.21 3.51
N THR A 46 -5.94 25.07 3.29
CA THR A 46 -6.58 25.89 4.33
C THR A 46 -7.87 25.28 4.89
N ALA A 47 -8.38 24.22 4.27
CA ALA A 47 -9.52 23.44 4.73
C ALA A 47 -9.21 21.95 4.48
N PRO A 48 -8.27 21.37 5.26
CA PRO A 48 -7.80 20.01 5.05
C PRO A 48 -8.86 18.99 5.50
N CYS A 49 -8.75 17.79 4.94
CA CYS A 49 -9.54 16.64 5.38
C CYS A 49 -8.97 16.02 6.65
N LYS A 50 -9.79 15.28 7.38
CA LYS A 50 -9.36 14.62 8.62
C LYS A 50 -8.67 13.29 8.34
N THR A 51 -9.10 12.59 7.30
CA THR A 51 -8.66 11.23 7.00
C THR A 51 -8.12 11.08 5.58
N PHE A 52 -7.27 10.07 5.37
CA PHE A 52 -6.85 9.67 4.03
C PHE A 52 -8.03 9.24 3.17
N ALA A 53 -9.05 8.59 3.75
CA ALA A 53 -10.28 8.22 3.05
C ALA A 53 -11.07 9.45 2.56
N GLY A 54 -11.15 10.50 3.39
CA GLY A 54 -11.73 11.78 3.02
C GLY A 54 -10.96 12.45 1.87
N ALA A 55 -9.63 12.51 1.97
CA ALA A 55 -8.76 13.14 0.98
C ALA A 55 -8.75 12.40 -0.37
N ILE A 56 -8.62 11.08 -0.38
CA ILE A 56 -8.55 10.30 -1.62
C ILE A 56 -9.85 10.37 -2.43
N SER A 57 -10.99 10.55 -1.77
CA SER A 57 -12.28 10.74 -2.46
C SER A 57 -12.32 12.03 -3.30
N LYS A 58 -11.57 13.06 -2.88
CA LYS A 58 -11.51 14.39 -3.52
C LYS A 58 -10.25 14.61 -4.36
N THR A 59 -9.34 13.64 -4.39
CA THR A 59 -8.11 13.71 -5.18
C THR A 59 -8.29 12.98 -6.50
N VAL A 60 -7.82 13.58 -7.60
CA VAL A 60 -7.88 12.97 -8.93
C VAL A 60 -6.95 11.75 -9.00
N ALA A 61 -7.24 10.80 -9.91
CA ALA A 61 -6.27 9.74 -10.21
C ALA A 61 -4.95 10.34 -10.71
N GLY A 62 -3.83 9.84 -10.20
CA GLY A 62 -2.49 10.38 -10.40
C GLY A 62 -2.18 11.63 -9.58
N GLY A 63 -3.10 12.09 -8.72
CA GLY A 63 -2.88 13.21 -7.81
C GLY A 63 -2.13 12.85 -6.53
N GLU A 64 -1.97 13.83 -5.65
CA GLU A 64 -1.19 13.73 -4.42
C GLU A 64 -2.00 14.13 -3.17
N ILE A 65 -1.79 13.41 -2.07
CA ILE A 65 -2.32 13.73 -0.74
C ILE A 65 -1.12 14.03 0.18
N ASN A 66 -1.12 15.19 0.85
CA ASN A 66 -0.08 15.55 1.79
C ASN A 66 -0.56 15.66 3.23
N CYS A 67 0.30 15.33 4.18
CA CYS A 67 0.07 15.55 5.59
C CYS A 67 0.54 16.95 6.02
N ILE A 68 -0.26 17.68 6.81
CA ILE A 68 0.08 19.02 7.31
C ILE A 68 0.73 18.96 8.70
N ASP A 69 0.30 18.04 9.55
CA ASP A 69 0.70 17.95 10.95
C ASP A 69 0.97 16.49 11.35
N PRO A 70 1.59 16.23 12.52
CA PRO A 70 1.65 14.87 13.03
C PRO A 70 0.24 14.35 13.38
N GLY A 71 -0.08 13.12 12.98
CA GLY A 71 -1.41 12.59 13.24
C GLY A 71 -1.71 11.20 12.71
N GLY A 72 -2.79 10.62 13.25
CA GLY A 72 -3.40 9.39 12.77
C GLY A 72 -4.56 9.70 11.81
N TYR A 73 -4.39 9.39 10.52
CA TYR A 73 -5.32 9.80 9.46
C TYR A 73 -6.28 8.71 8.99
N GLY A 74 -6.49 7.69 9.83
CA GLY A 74 -7.32 6.54 9.51
C GLY A 74 -6.69 5.63 8.46
N THR A 75 -7.26 4.44 8.27
CA THR A 75 -6.82 3.52 7.22
C THR A 75 -7.33 3.98 5.85
N VAL A 76 -6.71 3.49 4.78
CA VAL A 76 -7.09 3.87 3.41
C VAL A 76 -7.10 2.68 2.46
N THR A 77 -8.14 2.63 1.62
CA THR A 77 -8.20 1.75 0.47
C THR A 77 -7.95 2.56 -0.80
N ILE A 78 -6.90 2.21 -1.52
CA ILE A 78 -6.43 2.87 -2.74
C ILE A 78 -6.87 2.03 -3.94
N THR A 79 -7.67 2.64 -4.82
CA THR A 79 -8.25 1.98 -6.02
C THR A 79 -7.89 2.68 -7.32
N LYS A 80 -6.92 3.60 -7.28
CA LYS A 80 -6.46 4.42 -8.41
C LYS A 80 -5.01 4.83 -8.18
N SER A 81 -4.33 5.27 -9.25
CA SER A 81 -3.03 5.91 -9.11
C SER A 81 -3.10 7.07 -8.13
N ILE A 82 -2.18 7.14 -7.17
CA ILE A 82 -2.14 8.20 -6.14
C ILE A 82 -0.76 8.24 -5.49
N THR A 83 -0.35 9.43 -5.06
CA THR A 83 0.75 9.61 -4.11
C THR A 83 0.19 10.02 -2.75
N ILE A 84 0.64 9.38 -1.67
CA ILE A 84 0.44 9.85 -0.29
C ILE A 84 1.83 10.17 0.26
N ALA A 85 2.08 11.45 0.55
CA ALA A 85 3.40 11.95 0.94
C ALA A 85 3.34 12.74 2.25
N CYS A 86 4.04 12.25 3.28
CA CYS A 86 4.02 12.81 4.63
C CYS A 86 5.43 13.00 5.21
N GLU A 87 6.44 13.18 4.35
CA GLU A 87 7.88 13.29 4.68
C GLU A 87 8.23 14.30 5.79
N ASP A 88 7.42 15.35 5.98
CA ASP A 88 7.71 16.43 6.92
C ASP A 88 7.10 16.21 8.32
N VAL A 89 6.28 15.18 8.52
CA VAL A 89 5.50 14.98 9.75
C VAL A 89 5.29 13.50 10.09
N GLU A 90 5.19 13.17 11.37
CA GLU A 90 4.88 11.81 11.81
C GLU A 90 3.40 11.49 11.51
N ALA A 91 3.16 10.75 10.42
CA ALA A 91 1.81 10.48 9.92
C ALA A 91 1.57 8.99 9.74
N SER A 92 0.52 8.49 10.41
CA SER A 92 0.19 7.06 10.42
C SER A 92 -1.21 6.81 9.88
N PRO A 93 -1.42 5.80 9.03
CA PRO A 93 -2.70 5.13 8.99
C PRO A 93 -2.94 4.41 10.34
N LEU A 94 -4.16 4.41 10.85
CA LEU A 94 -4.48 3.81 12.16
C LEU A 94 -4.58 2.28 12.06
N ASN A 95 -3.44 1.58 12.04
CA ASN A 95 -3.33 0.14 11.77
C ASN A 95 -3.57 -0.77 13.02
N SER A 96 -4.57 -0.50 13.86
CA SER A 96 -4.87 -1.32 15.06
C SER A 96 -6.27 -1.90 15.04
N GLY A 97 -6.51 -2.98 15.79
CA GLY A 97 -7.82 -3.63 15.85
C GLY A 97 -8.03 -4.76 14.82
N GLY A 98 -6.96 -5.39 14.35
CA GLY A 98 -7.05 -6.46 13.36
C GLY A 98 -7.46 -5.98 11.96
N ILE A 99 -6.98 -4.80 11.56
CA ILE A 99 -7.21 -4.21 10.24
C ILE A 99 -5.89 -3.98 9.49
N ASN A 100 -5.95 -3.74 8.18
CA ASN A 100 -4.79 -3.32 7.39
C ASN A 100 -4.66 -1.79 7.42
N GLY A 101 -3.44 -1.25 7.42
CA GLY A 101 -3.21 0.19 7.45
C GLY A 101 -3.53 0.83 6.10
N VAL A 102 -2.91 0.29 5.06
CA VAL A 102 -3.16 0.63 3.66
C VAL A 102 -3.57 -0.63 2.90
N VAL A 103 -4.64 -0.55 2.13
CA VAL A 103 -5.05 -1.59 1.17
C VAL A 103 -4.97 -1.02 -0.24
N ILE A 104 -4.28 -1.71 -1.14
CA ILE A 104 -4.18 -1.31 -2.55
C ILE A 104 -4.86 -2.36 -3.41
N ASN A 105 -5.91 -1.94 -4.10
CA ASN A 105 -6.68 -2.75 -5.05
C ASN A 105 -7.07 -1.86 -6.25
N ALA A 106 -6.05 -1.44 -6.99
CA ALA A 106 -6.16 -0.50 -8.10
C ALA A 106 -6.19 -1.22 -9.46
N ALA A 107 -6.38 -0.48 -10.55
CA ALA A 107 -6.35 -1.06 -11.88
C ALA A 107 -4.93 -1.55 -12.24
N ALA A 108 -4.83 -2.49 -13.18
CA ALA A 108 -3.55 -3.07 -13.60
C ALA A 108 -2.54 -2.07 -14.18
N THR A 109 -2.97 -0.85 -14.52
CA THR A 109 -2.13 0.26 -15.01
C THR A 109 -1.80 1.29 -13.94
N ASP A 110 -2.37 1.17 -12.73
CA ASP A 110 -2.24 2.19 -11.69
C ASP A 110 -0.95 2.07 -10.89
N ILE A 111 -0.34 3.21 -10.60
CA ILE A 111 0.89 3.32 -9.79
C ILE A 111 0.56 4.03 -8.48
N VAL A 112 0.95 3.43 -7.37
CA VAL A 112 0.77 3.98 -6.03
C VAL A 112 2.13 4.30 -5.42
N ILE A 113 2.25 5.49 -4.85
CA ILE A 113 3.45 5.92 -4.13
C ILE A 113 3.05 6.25 -2.69
N LEU A 114 3.70 5.61 -1.73
CA LEU A 114 3.58 5.89 -0.31
C LEU A 114 4.93 6.40 0.18
N ARG A 115 4.97 7.64 0.69
CA ARG A 115 6.21 8.29 1.08
C ARG A 115 6.13 8.93 2.46
N GLY A 116 7.13 8.66 3.31
CA GLY A 116 7.23 9.29 4.63
C GLY A 116 6.10 8.91 5.58
N LEU A 117 5.57 7.68 5.49
CA LEU A 117 4.53 7.20 6.39
C LEU A 117 5.13 6.41 7.55
N ASP A 118 4.61 6.66 8.76
CA ASP A 118 4.90 5.92 9.98
C ASP A 118 3.76 4.94 10.28
N ILE A 119 3.78 3.76 9.67
CA ILE A 119 2.72 2.76 9.81
C ILE A 119 2.98 1.90 11.05
N ASN A 120 2.21 2.15 12.12
CA ASN A 120 2.32 1.40 13.37
C ASN A 120 1.10 0.49 13.61
N GLY A 121 1.33 -0.82 13.58
CA GLY A 121 0.34 -1.88 13.81
C GLY A 121 0.12 -2.25 15.28
N GLY A 122 0.78 -1.56 16.22
CA GLY A 122 0.70 -1.87 17.64
C GLY A 122 -0.68 -1.63 18.26
N GLY A 123 -0.91 -2.23 19.43
CA GLY A 123 -2.14 -2.09 20.19
C GLY A 123 -2.57 -3.41 20.86
N THR A 124 -3.68 -3.39 21.61
CA THR A 124 -4.24 -4.59 22.27
C THR A 124 -4.54 -5.71 21.28
N THR A 125 -5.07 -5.34 20.11
CA THR A 125 -5.24 -6.24 18.97
C THR A 125 -4.37 -5.69 17.83
N PRO A 126 -3.19 -6.27 17.59
CA PRO A 126 -2.29 -5.77 16.55
C PRO A 126 -2.93 -5.78 15.15
N GLY A 127 -2.42 -4.94 14.26
CA GLY A 127 -2.79 -4.84 12.85
C GLY A 127 -2.53 -6.13 12.07
N LEU A 128 -3.30 -6.32 10.99
CA LEU A 128 -3.12 -7.46 10.08
C LEU A 128 -1.93 -7.27 9.15
N ASN A 129 -1.81 -6.10 8.53
CA ASN A 129 -0.65 -5.73 7.74
C ASN A 129 -0.49 -4.22 7.77
N GLY A 130 0.73 -3.72 7.73
CA GLY A 130 0.98 -2.30 7.51
C GLY A 130 0.45 -1.87 6.14
N ILE A 131 0.95 -2.53 5.09
CA ILE A 131 0.49 -2.38 3.71
C ILE A 131 0.04 -3.73 3.17
N ARG A 132 -1.13 -3.78 2.54
CA ARG A 132 -1.65 -4.95 1.82
C ARG A 132 -1.93 -4.59 0.36
N PHE A 133 -1.15 -5.17 -0.54
CA PHE A 133 -1.28 -4.99 -1.98
C PHE A 133 -1.97 -6.20 -2.62
N LEU A 134 -3.03 -5.97 -3.39
CA LEU A 134 -3.83 -6.98 -4.08
C LEU A 134 -3.78 -6.84 -5.61
N ALA A 135 -3.80 -5.59 -6.10
CA ALA A 135 -3.78 -5.27 -7.53
C ALA A 135 -3.27 -3.84 -7.77
N GLY A 136 -2.57 -3.66 -8.89
CA GLY A 136 -1.94 -2.41 -9.34
C GLY A 136 -0.79 -2.71 -10.32
N ALA A 137 -0.32 -1.72 -11.07
CA ALA A 137 0.90 -1.85 -11.86
C ALA A 137 2.14 -1.87 -10.95
N ALA A 138 2.23 -0.89 -10.05
CA ALA A 138 3.38 -0.75 -9.16
C ALA A 138 3.00 -0.11 -7.80
N LEU A 139 3.76 -0.49 -6.77
CA LEU A 139 3.79 0.17 -5.47
C LEU A 139 5.22 0.64 -5.18
N HIS A 140 5.37 1.92 -4.90
CA HIS A 140 6.58 2.53 -4.34
C HIS A 140 6.37 2.80 -2.85
N VAL A 141 7.29 2.30 -2.02
CA VAL A 141 7.35 2.56 -0.58
C VAL A 141 8.67 3.25 -0.31
N GLU A 142 8.61 4.55 -0.02
CA GLU A 142 9.75 5.45 0.06
C GLU A 142 9.79 6.08 1.45
N ASP A 143 10.94 6.08 2.11
CA ASP A 143 11.13 6.80 3.38
C ASP A 143 10.11 6.42 4.48
N CYS A 144 9.59 5.19 4.47
CA CYS A 144 8.53 4.77 5.40
C CYS A 144 9.11 3.99 6.59
N LEU A 145 8.47 4.13 7.74
CA LEU A 145 8.62 3.23 8.89
C LEU A 145 7.39 2.34 8.99
N ILE A 146 7.58 1.02 9.00
CA ILE A 146 6.47 0.06 9.11
C ILE A 146 6.76 -0.94 10.23
N GLN A 147 5.94 -0.92 11.28
CA GLN A 147 6.22 -1.68 12.49
C GLN A 147 5.02 -2.22 13.23
N ASN A 148 5.26 -3.21 14.10
CA ASN A 148 4.34 -3.74 15.11
C ASN A 148 3.08 -4.46 14.56
N SER A 149 3.08 -4.92 13.30
CA SER A 149 2.04 -5.84 12.80
C SER A 149 2.35 -7.27 13.26
N THR A 150 2.04 -7.61 14.51
CA THR A 150 2.47 -8.86 15.18
C THR A 150 1.38 -9.93 15.32
N GLN A 151 0.25 -9.81 14.62
CA GLN A 151 -0.71 -10.93 14.49
C GLN A 151 -0.03 -12.15 13.84
N PRO A 152 -0.53 -13.38 13.99
CA PRO A 152 0.07 -14.57 13.37
C PRO A 152 0.28 -14.48 11.84
N THR A 153 -0.51 -13.66 11.15
CA THR A 153 -0.37 -13.36 9.71
C THR A 153 0.03 -11.91 9.44
N GLY A 154 0.55 -11.24 10.47
CA GLY A 154 1.01 -9.85 10.54
C GLY A 154 2.21 -9.58 9.64
N ASN A 155 2.05 -8.83 8.55
CA ASN A 155 3.22 -8.45 7.74
C ASN A 155 3.40 -6.93 7.74
N GLY A 156 4.64 -6.45 7.74
CA GLY A 156 4.89 -5.04 7.44
C GLY A 156 4.30 -4.72 6.06
N ILE A 157 4.72 -5.48 5.06
CA ILE A 157 4.16 -5.45 3.70
C ILE A 157 3.72 -6.85 3.28
N SER A 158 2.43 -6.98 2.95
CA SER A 158 1.89 -8.15 2.26
C SER A 158 1.66 -7.80 0.79
N PHE A 159 2.56 -8.26 -0.07
CA PHE A 159 2.50 -8.08 -1.51
C PHE A 159 1.94 -9.34 -2.18
N ALA A 160 0.65 -9.31 -2.52
CA ALA A 160 -0.08 -10.45 -3.03
C ALA A 160 -0.82 -10.14 -4.35
N PRO A 161 -0.09 -9.74 -5.41
CA PRO A 161 -0.71 -9.39 -6.68
C PRO A 161 -1.40 -10.58 -7.34
N SER A 162 -2.53 -10.32 -8.00
CA SER A 162 -3.24 -11.28 -8.86
C SER A 162 -2.88 -11.13 -10.35
N GLY A 163 -2.28 -10.00 -10.73
CA GLY A 163 -1.70 -9.71 -12.05
C GLY A 163 -0.17 -9.61 -11.99
N THR A 164 0.46 -9.10 -13.06
CA THR A 164 1.87 -8.70 -13.00
C THR A 164 1.96 -7.36 -12.28
N SER A 165 2.73 -7.29 -11.20
CA SER A 165 2.90 -6.07 -10.40
C SER A 165 4.33 -5.92 -9.91
N GLU A 166 4.74 -4.67 -9.70
CA GLU A 166 6.06 -4.31 -9.23
C GLU A 166 6.00 -3.70 -7.83
N LEU A 167 6.97 -4.02 -6.97
CA LEU A 167 7.14 -3.45 -5.65
C LEU A 167 8.55 -2.87 -5.55
N TYR A 168 8.63 -1.58 -5.25
CA TYR A 168 9.88 -0.87 -4.97
C TYR A 168 9.86 -0.41 -3.53
N ILE A 169 10.81 -0.86 -2.73
CA ILE A 169 11.03 -0.41 -1.36
C ILE A 169 12.37 0.29 -1.33
N HIS A 170 12.37 1.58 -1.01
CA HIS A 170 13.56 2.42 -0.96
C HIS A 170 13.61 3.24 0.32
N ASN A 171 14.79 3.32 0.93
CA ASN A 171 15.06 4.10 2.14
C ASN A 171 14.04 3.86 3.28
N SER A 172 13.54 2.64 3.42
CA SER A 172 12.45 2.32 4.35
C SER A 172 12.91 1.37 5.45
N THR A 173 12.27 1.47 6.61
CA THR A 173 12.53 0.64 7.78
C THR A 173 11.30 -0.22 8.09
N ILE A 174 11.46 -1.55 8.11
CA ILE A 174 10.38 -2.51 8.33
C ILE A 174 10.78 -3.45 9.46
N ILE A 175 10.24 -3.21 10.66
CA ILE A 175 10.71 -3.83 11.91
C ILE A 175 9.59 -4.30 12.81
N HIS A 176 9.83 -5.31 13.66
CA HIS A 176 8.85 -5.77 14.67
C HIS A 176 7.49 -6.18 14.08
N ASN A 177 7.46 -6.74 12.87
CA ASN A 177 6.26 -7.36 12.31
C ASN A 177 6.40 -8.89 12.37
N THR A 178 5.33 -9.66 12.15
CA THR A 178 5.48 -11.12 12.08
C THR A 178 6.32 -11.55 10.87
N ASN A 179 6.09 -11.02 9.66
CA ASN A 179 7.15 -10.97 8.64
C ASN A 179 7.39 -9.52 8.24
N GLY A 180 8.60 -9.17 7.83
CA GLY A 180 8.88 -7.83 7.30
C GLY A 180 8.14 -7.61 5.97
N VAL A 181 8.59 -8.31 4.93
CA VAL A 181 8.01 -8.27 3.58
C VAL A 181 7.62 -9.68 3.16
N ARG A 182 6.33 -9.90 2.89
CA ARG A 182 5.80 -11.16 2.35
C ARG A 182 5.36 -10.99 0.91
N ILE A 183 6.01 -11.73 0.02
CA ILE A 183 5.80 -11.74 -1.43
C ILE A 183 5.09 -13.05 -1.77
N GLN A 184 3.78 -12.98 -2.04
CA GLN A 184 2.98 -14.15 -2.39
C GLN A 184 1.99 -13.79 -3.49
N PRO A 185 2.39 -13.81 -4.77
CA PRO A 185 1.44 -13.71 -5.86
C PRO A 185 0.31 -14.73 -5.73
N THR A 186 -0.83 -14.43 -6.34
CA THR A 186 -2.01 -15.31 -6.31
C THR A 186 -2.44 -15.66 -7.73
N GLY A 187 -2.97 -16.87 -7.94
CA GLY A 187 -3.31 -17.35 -9.28
C GLY A 187 -2.10 -17.29 -10.22
N SER A 188 -2.26 -16.65 -11.38
CA SER A 188 -1.18 -16.41 -12.36
C SER A 188 -0.44 -15.08 -12.17
N GLY A 189 -0.63 -14.40 -11.04
CA GLY A 189 0.03 -13.13 -10.75
C GLY A 189 1.55 -13.26 -10.68
N VAL A 190 2.28 -12.24 -11.11
CA VAL A 190 3.76 -12.23 -11.09
C VAL A 190 4.22 -11.05 -10.27
N ALA A 191 5.14 -11.29 -9.33
CA ALA A 191 5.76 -10.23 -8.54
C ALA A 191 7.18 -9.94 -9.02
N LYS A 192 7.47 -8.67 -9.29
CA LYS A 192 8.85 -8.16 -9.39
C LYS A 192 9.10 -7.24 -8.22
N VAL A 193 10.17 -7.47 -7.48
CA VAL A 193 10.42 -6.75 -6.24
C VAL A 193 11.85 -6.24 -6.21
N ILE A 194 12.03 -4.96 -5.87
CA ILE A 194 13.32 -4.37 -5.56
C ILE A 194 13.25 -3.79 -4.15
N ILE A 195 14.20 -4.19 -3.32
CA ILE A 195 14.42 -3.65 -1.98
C ILE A 195 15.82 -3.05 -2.01
N ASP A 196 15.91 -1.74 -1.87
CA ASP A 196 17.17 -1.01 -1.92
C ASP A 196 17.29 -0.04 -0.74
N ASN A 197 18.51 0.09 -0.21
CA ASN A 197 18.83 1.01 0.88
C ASN A 197 17.83 0.93 2.05
N SER A 198 17.43 -0.27 2.45
CA SER A 198 16.34 -0.48 3.41
C SER A 198 16.74 -1.38 4.57
N THR A 199 16.05 -1.25 5.70
CA THR A 199 16.29 -2.00 6.93
C THR A 199 15.10 -2.93 7.19
N ILE A 200 15.29 -4.25 7.16
CA ILE A 200 14.23 -5.26 7.36
C ILE A 200 14.63 -6.17 8.52
N ASP A 201 14.55 -5.60 9.71
CA ASP A 201 15.20 -6.15 10.89
C ASP A 201 14.21 -6.50 12.01
N ASN A 202 14.59 -7.41 12.90
CA ASN A 202 13.84 -7.72 14.13
C ASN A 202 12.35 -8.07 13.90
N ASN A 203 12.04 -8.80 12.82
CA ASN A 203 10.70 -9.36 12.59
C ASN A 203 10.57 -10.75 13.25
N ASP A 204 9.36 -11.11 13.71
CA ASP A 204 9.11 -12.31 14.52
C ASP A 204 9.13 -13.63 13.74
N LEU A 205 9.32 -13.58 12.42
CA LEU A 205 9.60 -14.75 11.57
C LEU A 205 10.69 -14.39 10.56
N ALA A 206 10.30 -14.14 9.31
CA ALA A 206 11.22 -13.82 8.23
C ALA A 206 11.30 -12.31 8.01
N GLY A 207 12.50 -11.81 7.71
CA GLY A 207 12.65 -10.45 7.21
C GLY A 207 11.99 -10.32 5.85
N VAL A 208 12.45 -11.10 4.86
CA VAL A 208 11.84 -11.20 3.53
C VAL A 208 11.40 -12.64 3.26
N LYS A 209 10.12 -12.84 2.93
CA LYS A 209 9.55 -14.16 2.61
C LYS A 209 8.93 -14.17 1.22
N ALA A 210 9.47 -14.97 0.32
CA ALA A 210 8.84 -15.32 -0.95
C ALA A 210 8.10 -16.65 -0.82
N ASP A 211 6.83 -16.68 -1.23
CA ASP A 211 5.91 -17.79 -0.98
C ASP A 211 5.18 -18.19 -2.28
N GLY A 212 5.46 -19.41 -2.74
CA GLY A 212 4.90 -20.05 -3.94
C GLY A 212 3.66 -20.87 -3.66
N THR A 213 3.12 -20.83 -2.44
CA THR A 213 1.97 -21.66 -2.06
C THR A 213 0.72 -21.23 -2.82
N SER A 214 0.08 -22.19 -3.49
CA SER A 214 -1.19 -22.02 -4.21
C SER A 214 -1.19 -20.94 -5.31
N ASN A 215 -0.06 -20.77 -6.01
CA ASN A 215 0.06 -19.89 -7.16
C ASN A 215 0.83 -20.56 -8.31
N THR A 216 0.70 -20.00 -9.52
CA THR A 216 1.39 -20.46 -10.74
C THR A 216 2.24 -19.36 -11.38
N GLY A 217 2.07 -18.11 -10.95
CA GLY A 217 2.94 -17.02 -11.36
C GLY A 217 4.07 -16.78 -10.34
N GLY A 218 5.28 -16.64 -10.87
CA GLY A 218 6.51 -16.59 -10.09
C GLY A 218 6.80 -15.24 -9.42
N SER A 219 7.92 -15.20 -8.72
CA SER A 219 8.48 -13.94 -8.21
C SER A 219 9.95 -13.79 -8.54
N ASN A 220 10.37 -12.56 -8.79
CA ASN A 220 11.77 -12.18 -8.95
C ASN A 220 12.05 -10.99 -8.02
N THR A 221 12.92 -11.22 -7.03
CA THR A 221 13.24 -10.25 -5.99
C THR A 221 14.71 -9.90 -6.04
N THR A 222 15.05 -8.62 -6.01
CA THR A 222 16.41 -8.13 -5.79
C THR A 222 16.45 -7.39 -4.46
N ILE A 223 17.40 -7.72 -3.61
CA ILE A 223 17.69 -7.01 -2.37
C ILE A 223 19.11 -6.46 -2.49
N ALA A 224 19.23 -5.14 -2.43
CA ALA A 224 20.49 -4.42 -2.61
C ALA A 224 20.74 -3.44 -1.46
N ASN A 225 22.00 -3.25 -1.06
CA ASN A 225 22.41 -2.17 -0.14
C ASN A 225 21.59 -2.09 1.17
N SER A 226 21.16 -3.22 1.70
CA SER A 226 20.14 -3.30 2.76
C SER A 226 20.60 -4.14 3.95
N SER A 227 19.83 -4.13 5.05
CA SER A 227 19.95 -5.11 6.13
C SER A 227 18.71 -5.97 6.22
N VAL A 228 18.92 -7.27 6.47
CA VAL A 228 17.88 -8.25 6.79
C VAL A 228 18.36 -9.07 7.98
N SER A 229 18.32 -8.46 9.16
CA SER A 229 19.05 -8.91 10.35
C SER A 229 18.20 -8.98 11.62
N GLY A 230 18.60 -9.83 12.57
CA GLY A 230 17.90 -9.93 13.85
C GLY A 230 16.48 -10.54 13.76
N ASN A 231 16.07 -11.06 12.61
CA ASN A 231 14.76 -11.70 12.45
C ASN A 231 14.77 -13.04 13.20
N THR A 232 13.72 -13.35 13.95
CA THR A 232 13.75 -14.45 14.94
C THR A 232 13.76 -15.84 14.29
N ASN A 233 13.35 -15.96 13.03
CA ASN A 233 13.43 -17.21 12.26
C ASN A 233 14.51 -17.13 11.17
N ALA A 234 14.18 -16.58 10.01
CA ALA A 234 15.07 -16.50 8.85
C ALA A 234 15.31 -15.04 8.46
N GLY A 235 16.48 -14.69 7.92
CA GLY A 235 16.63 -13.40 7.25
C GLY A 235 15.77 -13.36 5.99
N ILE A 236 16.14 -14.20 5.03
CA ILE A 236 15.46 -14.38 3.75
C ILE A 236 14.92 -15.81 3.68
N SER A 237 13.64 -15.97 3.34
CA SER A 237 12.98 -17.26 3.23
C SER A 237 12.29 -17.43 1.88
N ILE A 238 12.47 -18.59 1.28
CA ILE A 238 11.69 -19.10 0.16
C ILE A 238 10.88 -20.29 0.65
N LEU A 239 9.56 -20.25 0.47
CA LEU A 239 8.66 -21.39 0.65
C LEU A 239 8.01 -21.69 -0.69
N ASN A 240 8.35 -22.81 -1.32
CA ASN A 240 7.84 -23.19 -2.63
C ASN A 240 7.43 -24.67 -2.65
N PRO A 241 6.15 -25.00 -2.43
CA PRO A 241 5.71 -26.40 -2.47
C PRO A 241 5.90 -27.01 -3.87
N GLY A 242 5.89 -28.34 -3.96
CA GLY A 242 6.02 -29.03 -5.25
C GLY A 242 4.94 -28.61 -6.24
N GLY A 243 5.35 -28.29 -7.47
CA GLY A 243 4.48 -27.72 -8.50
C GLY A 243 4.22 -26.21 -8.36
N GLY A 244 4.88 -25.54 -7.41
CA GLY A 244 4.90 -24.08 -7.31
C GLY A 244 5.72 -23.42 -8.43
N PRO A 245 5.61 -22.10 -8.59
CA PRO A 245 6.26 -21.39 -9.70
C PRO A 245 7.75 -21.15 -9.44
N ALA A 246 8.43 -20.56 -10.41
CA ALA A 246 9.80 -20.08 -10.21
C ALA A 246 9.84 -18.92 -9.20
N ILE A 247 10.69 -19.03 -8.18
CA ILE A 247 10.99 -17.98 -7.21
C ILE A 247 12.49 -17.70 -7.28
N ASN A 248 12.85 -16.47 -7.62
CA ASN A 248 14.22 -16.01 -7.71
C ASN A 248 14.46 -14.89 -6.70
N ILE A 249 15.56 -14.98 -5.95
CA ILE A 249 16.02 -13.90 -5.07
C ILE A 249 17.50 -13.65 -5.36
N MET A 250 17.81 -12.43 -5.81
CA MET A 250 19.17 -11.89 -5.89
C MET A 250 19.45 -11.05 -4.64
N VAL A 251 20.63 -11.24 -4.06
CA VAL A 251 21.09 -10.53 -2.86
C VAL A 251 22.45 -9.92 -3.19
N ASP A 252 22.56 -8.60 -3.14
CA ASP A 252 23.78 -7.86 -3.44
C ASP A 252 24.07 -6.82 -2.36
N SER A 253 25.25 -6.85 -1.76
CA SER A 253 25.64 -5.88 -0.72
C SER A 253 24.62 -5.78 0.44
N VAL A 254 24.12 -6.93 0.91
CA VAL A 254 23.12 -7.02 1.99
C VAL A 254 23.73 -7.64 3.25
N ALA A 255 23.52 -7.02 4.40
CA ALA A 255 23.81 -7.61 5.70
C ALA A 255 22.68 -8.55 6.13
N VAL A 256 22.88 -9.86 5.97
CA VAL A 256 21.94 -10.90 6.43
C VAL A 256 22.51 -11.57 7.68
N ALA A 257 22.38 -10.91 8.84
CA ALA A 257 23.12 -11.26 10.05
C ALA A 257 22.21 -11.46 11.27
N ASN A 258 22.69 -12.22 12.26
CA ASN A 258 22.03 -12.37 13.56
C ASN A 258 20.57 -12.87 13.47
N ASN A 259 20.21 -13.57 12.40
CA ASN A 259 18.90 -14.19 12.26
C ASN A 259 18.86 -15.51 13.04
N GLY A 260 17.66 -15.88 13.51
CA GLY A 260 17.47 -16.96 14.47
C GLY A 260 17.49 -18.37 13.87
N ALA A 261 16.50 -19.19 14.24
CA ALA A 261 16.57 -20.64 14.12
C ALA A 261 16.79 -21.18 12.69
N ALA A 262 16.33 -20.45 11.68
CA ALA A 262 16.49 -20.80 10.28
C ALA A 262 17.71 -20.16 9.60
N GLY A 263 18.47 -19.33 10.32
CA GLY A 263 19.68 -18.67 9.84
C GLY A 263 19.41 -17.54 8.85
N GLY A 264 20.44 -17.15 8.09
CA GLY A 264 20.35 -16.02 7.15
C GLY A 264 19.45 -16.32 5.95
N LEU A 265 19.59 -17.49 5.33
CA LEU A 265 18.82 -17.90 4.15
C LEU A 265 18.18 -19.27 4.40
N ARG A 266 16.87 -19.38 4.16
CA ARG A 266 16.10 -20.62 4.23
C ARG A 266 15.35 -20.87 2.93
N VAL A 267 15.45 -22.08 2.39
CA VAL A 267 14.69 -22.52 1.22
C VAL A 267 13.96 -23.81 1.57
N ASP A 268 12.64 -23.76 1.54
CA ASP A 268 11.75 -24.91 1.75
C ASP A 268 10.97 -25.18 0.48
N GLY A 269 11.22 -26.31 -0.19
CA GLY A 269 10.44 -26.69 -1.37
C GLY A 269 10.79 -28.06 -1.93
N ALA A 270 9.91 -28.58 -2.79
CA ALA A 270 10.22 -29.76 -3.58
C ALA A 270 10.84 -29.29 -4.90
N ASN A 271 12.03 -29.80 -5.22
CA ASN A 271 12.74 -29.52 -6.48
C ASN A 271 11.86 -29.69 -7.71
#